data_AF-A0A7C4HGC5-F1
#
_entry.id   AF-A0A7C4HGC5-F1
#
_cell.length_a   1.000
_cell.length_b   1.000
_cell.length_c   1.000
_cell.angle_alpha   90.00
_cell.angle_beta   90.00
_cell.angle_gamma   90.00
#
_symmetry.space_group_name_H-M   'P 1'
#
loop_
_entity.id
_entity.type
_entity.pdbx_description
1 polymer ?
#
loop_
_entity_poly.entity_id
_entity_poly.type
_entity_poly.pdbx_seq_one_letter_code
_entity_poly.pdbx_strand_id
1 'polypeptide(L)'
;MRFRLREISLTVVFAALYAVAVILLAPISFGVWQVRVADALLPLSIVFGMPCAVGLSLGCIMGNIYGGLGPIDIIGGSIANFIACFIAYQIGKKNSVVARFLGSLAETVIITVIVGGYLAYLFNIPLELSIVGVLAGSVIAINVMGFTLEEIIRRMYAHPTR
;
A
#
# COMPACT_ATOMS: atom_id res chain seq x y z
N MET A 1 11.96 5.32 -19.98
CA MET A 1 10.55 5.61 -19.65
C MET A 1 10.32 7.10 -19.88
N ARG A 2 9.53 7.52 -20.89
CA ARG A 2 9.18 8.94 -21.03
C ARG A 2 7.97 9.20 -20.14
N PHE A 3 8.18 9.76 -18.95
CA PHE A 3 7.08 10.17 -18.09
C PHE A 3 6.31 11.29 -18.76
N ARG A 4 5.03 11.06 -19.03
CA ARG A 4 4.12 12.12 -19.49
C ARG A 4 3.71 12.98 -18.29
N LEU A 5 3.42 14.27 -18.50
CA LEU A 5 2.96 15.17 -17.44
C LEU A 5 1.86 14.55 -16.56
N ARG A 6 0.89 13.88 -17.20
CA ARG A 6 -0.19 13.16 -16.51
C ARG A 6 0.30 12.09 -15.53
N GLU A 7 1.33 11.33 -15.89
CA GLU A 7 1.88 10.26 -15.05
C GLU A 7 2.59 10.85 -13.84
N ILE A 8 3.34 11.96 -14.03
CA ILE A 8 3.98 12.69 -12.93
C ILE A 8 2.92 13.25 -11.97
N SER A 9 1.87 13.87 -12.50
CA SER A 9 0.76 14.37 -11.68
C SER A 9 0.09 13.26 -10.86
N LEU A 10 -0.16 12.09 -11.46
CA LEU A 10 -0.71 10.95 -10.73
C LEU A 10 0.21 10.48 -9.61
N THR A 11 1.51 10.33 -9.88
CA THR A 11 2.51 9.96 -8.87
C THR A 11 2.48 10.93 -7.68
N VAL A 12 2.46 12.23 -7.95
CA VAL A 12 2.44 13.28 -6.90
C VAL A 12 1.15 13.22 -6.08
N VAL A 13 0.00 13.04 -6.73
CA VAL A 13 -1.29 12.93 -6.04
C VAL A 13 -1.32 11.70 -5.12
N PHE A 14 -0.90 10.53 -5.61
CA PHE A 14 -0.85 9.32 -4.77
C PHE A 14 0.14 9.44 -3.62
N ALA A 15 1.31 10.05 -3.85
CA ALA A 15 2.28 10.31 -2.79
C ALA A 15 1.72 11.21 -1.70
N ALA A 16 1.07 12.32 -2.09
CA ALA A 16 0.46 13.25 -1.15
C ALA A 16 -0.69 12.59 -0.36
N LEU A 17 -1.61 11.89 -1.05
CA LEU A 17 -2.72 11.21 -0.40
C LEU A 17 -2.25 10.16 0.62
N TYR A 18 -1.27 9.34 0.23
CA TYR A 18 -0.74 8.32 1.14
C TYR A 18 -0.04 8.96 2.34
N ALA A 19 0.86 9.93 2.13
CA ALA A 19 1.57 10.59 3.21
C ALA A 19 0.62 11.28 4.20
N VAL A 20 -0.35 12.04 3.68
CA VAL A 20 -1.35 12.73 4.51
C VAL A 20 -2.20 11.74 5.29
N ALA A 21 -2.65 10.65 4.67
CA ALA A 21 -3.43 9.62 5.35
C ALA A 21 -2.65 8.99 6.51
N VAL A 22 -1.37 8.64 6.30
CA VAL A 22 -0.50 8.09 7.36
C VAL A 22 -0.29 9.08 8.50
N ILE A 23 -0.04 10.35 8.19
CA ILE A 23 0.26 11.38 9.19
C ILE A 23 -1.00 11.72 10.02
N LEU A 24 -2.14 11.92 9.37
CA LEU A 24 -3.39 12.25 10.06
C LEU A 24 -3.89 11.09 10.93
N LEU A 25 -3.66 9.87 10.48
CA LEU A 25 -4.05 8.65 11.19
C LEU A 25 -2.86 8.01 11.91
N ALA A 26 -1.85 8.80 12.29
CA ALA A 26 -0.65 8.31 12.95
C ALA A 26 -0.93 7.40 14.17
N PRO A 27 -1.92 7.68 15.06
CA PRO A 27 -2.18 6.82 16.22
C PRO A 27 -2.56 5.38 15.88
N ILE A 28 -3.11 5.12 14.69
CA ILE A 28 -3.50 3.78 14.23
C ILE A 28 -2.59 3.25 13.11
N SER A 29 -1.72 4.08 12.54
CA SER A 29 -0.88 3.74 11.38
C SER A 29 0.48 3.17 11.73
N PHE A 30 0.87 3.25 13.02
CA PHE A 30 2.16 2.79 13.53
C PHE A 30 1.99 1.85 14.73
N GLY A 31 2.97 0.95 14.90
CA GLY A 31 3.04 0.00 15.99
C GLY A 31 2.77 -1.43 15.55
N VAL A 32 2.71 -2.33 16.52
CA VAL A 32 2.52 -3.77 16.27
C VAL A 32 1.08 -4.06 15.88
N TRP A 33 0.12 -3.46 16.60
CA TRP A 33 -1.31 -3.53 16.34
C TRP A 33 -1.75 -2.30 15.56
N GLN A 34 -1.35 -2.24 14.29
CA GLN A 34 -1.62 -1.10 13.41
C GLN A 34 -2.61 -1.47 12.32
N VAL A 35 -3.50 -0.53 11.98
CA VAL A 35 -4.34 -0.57 10.78
C VAL A 35 -3.98 0.66 9.96
N ARG A 36 -3.00 0.52 9.08
CA ARG A 36 -2.56 1.60 8.19
C ARG A 36 -3.60 1.80 7.10
N VAL A 37 -4.59 2.64 7.35
CA VAL A 37 -5.71 2.92 6.42
C VAL A 37 -5.21 3.41 5.05
N ALA A 38 -4.06 4.09 5.01
CA ALA A 38 -3.41 4.50 3.76
C ALA A 38 -3.12 3.32 2.81
N ASP A 39 -2.94 2.10 3.34
CA ASP A 39 -2.70 0.90 2.54
C ASP A 39 -3.92 0.51 1.68
N ALA A 40 -5.10 1.05 1.97
CA ALA A 40 -6.27 0.93 1.08
C ALA A 40 -6.03 1.52 -0.31
N LEU A 41 -5.02 2.37 -0.49
CA LEU A 41 -4.64 2.92 -1.79
C LEU A 41 -3.78 1.95 -2.63
N LEU A 42 -3.15 0.94 -2.03
CA LEU A 42 -2.21 0.02 -2.71
C LEU A 42 -2.87 -0.73 -3.89
N PRO A 43 -4.07 -1.33 -3.73
CA PRO A 43 -4.74 -2.02 -4.83
C PRO A 43 -5.04 -1.14 -6.05
N LEU A 44 -5.07 0.19 -5.90
CA LEU A 44 -5.24 1.12 -7.01
C LEU A 44 -4.06 1.09 -8.00
N SER A 45 -2.91 0.54 -7.60
CA SER A 45 -1.81 0.21 -8.50
C SER A 45 -2.25 -0.71 -9.65
N ILE A 46 -3.27 -1.53 -9.44
CA ILE A 46 -3.84 -2.41 -10.47
C ILE A 46 -4.63 -1.62 -11.53
N VAL A 47 -5.14 -0.44 -11.18
CA VAL A 47 -5.89 0.45 -12.09
C VAL A 47 -4.95 1.46 -12.75
N PHE A 48 -4.11 2.12 -11.95
CA PHE A 48 -3.31 3.27 -12.40
C PHE A 48 -1.87 2.90 -12.75
N GLY A 49 -1.42 1.68 -12.45
CA GLY A 49 -0.12 1.14 -12.83
C GLY A 49 1.07 1.77 -12.09
N MET A 50 2.21 1.82 -12.79
CA MET A 50 3.49 2.27 -12.22
C MET A 50 3.48 3.66 -11.56
N PRO A 51 2.80 4.69 -12.09
CA PRO A 51 2.73 5.99 -11.42
C PRO A 51 2.17 5.89 -10.00
N CYS A 52 1.15 5.06 -9.79
CA CYS A 52 0.57 4.82 -8.48
C CYS A 52 1.55 4.07 -7.56
N ALA A 53 2.16 2.99 -8.04
CA ALA A 53 3.16 2.24 -7.25
C ALA A 53 4.33 3.12 -6.77
N VAL A 54 4.87 3.96 -7.66
CA VAL A 54 5.94 4.92 -7.32
C VAL A 54 5.41 5.98 -6.35
N GLY A 55 4.22 6.53 -6.59
CA GLY A 55 3.62 7.55 -5.75
C GLY A 55 3.42 7.08 -4.32
N LEU A 56 2.78 5.92 -4.13
CA LEU A 56 2.52 5.34 -2.81
C LEU A 56 3.82 4.99 -2.06
N SER A 57 4.87 4.60 -2.78
CA SER A 57 6.19 4.34 -2.18
C SER A 57 6.86 5.63 -1.69
N LEU A 58 6.79 6.70 -2.48
CA LEU A 58 7.28 8.02 -2.08
C LEU A 58 6.47 8.61 -0.92
N GLY A 59 5.15 8.42 -0.95
CA GLY A 59 4.27 8.78 0.16
C GLY A 59 4.63 8.02 1.45
N CYS A 60 5.00 6.74 1.32
CA CYS A 60 5.46 5.91 2.44
C CYS A 60 6.76 6.42 3.06
N ILE A 61 7.72 6.86 2.24
CA ILE A 61 8.93 7.52 2.74
C ILE A 61 8.55 8.72 3.61
N MET A 62 7.68 9.61 3.11
CA MET A 62 7.28 10.81 3.84
C MET A 62 6.49 10.49 5.12
N GLY A 63 5.57 9.52 5.05
CA GLY A 63 4.81 9.07 6.22
C GLY A 63 5.69 8.46 7.30
N ASN A 64 6.65 7.62 6.92
CA ASN A 64 7.54 6.94 7.87
C ASN A 64 8.63 7.86 8.43
N ILE A 65 9.05 8.90 7.69
CA ILE A 65 9.89 9.98 8.23
C ILE A 65 9.17 10.65 9.42
N TYR A 66 7.88 10.94 9.27
CA TYR A 66 7.07 11.48 10.36
C TYR A 66 6.85 10.45 11.49
N GLY A 67 6.64 9.18 11.13
CA GLY A 67 6.43 8.08 12.08
C GLY A 67 7.60 7.81 13.04
N GLY A 68 8.83 8.15 12.65
CA GLY A 68 9.98 8.19 13.57
C GLY A 68 10.53 6.83 14.00
N LEU A 69 10.14 5.71 13.37
CA LEU A 69 10.63 4.36 13.67
C LEU A 69 12.06 4.08 13.12
N GLY A 70 12.67 5.09 12.48
CA GLY A 70 14.04 5.07 12.02
C GLY A 70 14.22 4.65 10.54
N PRO A 71 15.48 4.64 10.05
CA PRO A 71 15.77 4.43 8.63
C PRO A 71 15.30 3.09 8.07
N ILE A 72 15.26 2.05 8.92
CA ILE A 72 14.80 0.71 8.55
C ILE A 72 13.33 0.74 8.16
N ASP A 73 12.48 1.45 8.91
CA ASP A 73 11.05 1.58 8.59
C ASP A 73 10.83 2.44 7.35
N ILE A 74 11.60 3.54 7.20
CA ILE A 74 11.50 4.43 6.03
C ILE A 74 11.83 3.70 4.73
N ILE A 75 12.95 2.97 4.70
CA ILE A 75 13.43 2.27 3.50
C ILE A 75 12.68 0.95 3.33
N GLY A 76 12.56 0.16 4.40
CA GLY A 76 11.89 -1.14 4.37
C GLY A 76 10.42 -1.03 4.00
N GLY A 77 9.68 -0.08 4.61
CA GLY A 77 8.28 0.16 4.31
C GLY A 77 8.04 0.67 2.90
N SER A 78 8.89 1.56 2.38
CA SER A 78 8.76 2.08 1.01
C SER A 78 9.09 1.02 -0.05
N ILE A 79 10.11 0.19 0.18
CA ILE A 79 10.42 -0.96 -0.68
C ILE A 79 9.27 -1.98 -0.64
N ALA A 80 8.72 -2.26 0.55
CA ALA A 80 7.59 -3.17 0.69
C ALA A 80 6.39 -2.69 -0.13
N ASN A 81 6.01 -1.40 0.00
CA ASN A 81 4.93 -0.80 -0.78
C ASN A 81 5.18 -0.89 -2.29
N PHE A 82 6.41 -0.59 -2.73
CA PHE A 82 6.74 -0.65 -4.15
C PHE A 82 6.60 -2.07 -4.71
N ILE A 83 7.18 -3.07 -4.03
CA ILE A 83 7.14 -4.47 -4.46
C ILE A 83 5.70 -4.98 -4.45
N ALA A 84 4.94 -4.67 -3.38
CA ALA A 84 3.54 -5.03 -3.25
C ALA A 84 2.71 -4.50 -4.42
N CYS A 85 2.75 -3.18 -4.66
CA CYS A 85 2.03 -2.55 -5.76
C CYS A 85 2.48 -3.07 -7.14
N PHE A 86 3.79 -3.25 -7.33
CA PHE A 86 4.31 -3.75 -8.60
C PHE A 86 3.80 -5.16 -8.90
N ILE A 87 3.86 -6.07 -7.93
CA ILE A 87 3.39 -7.45 -8.11
C ILE A 87 1.87 -7.48 -8.33
N ALA A 88 1.09 -6.74 -7.53
CA ALA A 88 -0.36 -6.67 -7.74
C ALA A 88 -0.72 -6.12 -9.11
N TYR A 89 -0.07 -5.04 -9.56
CA TYR A 89 -0.24 -4.52 -10.91
C TYR A 89 0.01 -5.59 -11.98
N GLN A 90 1.07 -6.40 -11.84
CA GLN A 90 1.39 -7.46 -12.79
C GLN A 90 0.37 -8.60 -12.78
N ILE A 91 -0.11 -9.03 -11.60
CA ILE A 91 -1.14 -10.07 -11.46
C ILE A 91 -2.47 -9.58 -12.04
N GLY A 92 -2.84 -8.33 -11.73
CA GLY A 92 -4.10 -7.72 -12.14
C GLY A 92 -4.26 -7.49 -13.64
N LYS A 93 -3.19 -7.61 -14.44
CA LYS A 93 -3.25 -7.51 -15.92
C LYS A 93 -4.20 -8.50 -16.58
N LYS A 94 -4.46 -9.64 -15.93
CA LYS A 94 -5.44 -10.64 -16.43
C LYS A 94 -6.89 -10.14 -16.38
N ASN A 95 -7.14 -8.98 -15.75
CA ASN A 95 -8.41 -8.25 -15.71
C ASN A 95 -9.63 -9.07 -15.26
N SER A 96 -9.42 -10.19 -14.56
CA SER A 96 -10.49 -10.93 -13.89
C SER A 96 -10.60 -10.46 -12.44
N VAL A 97 -11.81 -10.51 -11.87
CA VAL A 97 -12.05 -10.19 -10.44
C VAL A 97 -11.13 -11.05 -9.55
N VAL A 98 -10.99 -12.34 -9.88
CA VAL A 98 -10.13 -13.28 -9.15
C VAL A 98 -8.67 -12.85 -9.21
N ALA A 99 -8.14 -12.46 -10.38
CA ALA A 99 -6.75 -12.02 -10.49
C ALA A 99 -6.49 -10.74 -9.68
N ARG A 100 -7.45 -9.81 -9.65
CA ARG A 100 -7.32 -8.56 -8.88
C ARG A 100 -7.34 -8.80 -7.38
N PHE A 101 -8.22 -9.70 -6.92
CA PHE A 101 -8.24 -10.13 -5.52
C PHE A 101 -6.97 -10.88 -5.12
N LEU A 102 -6.44 -11.74 -6.00
CA LEU A 102 -5.12 -12.34 -5.78
C LEU A 102 -3.99 -11.30 -5.74
N GLY A 103 -4.12 -10.20 -6.48
CA GLY A 103 -3.22 -9.05 -6.40
C GLY A 103 -3.25 -8.39 -5.02
N SER A 104 -4.43 -8.07 -4.47
CA SER A 104 -4.55 -7.46 -3.14
C SER A 104 -4.10 -8.40 -2.02
N LEU A 105 -4.32 -9.71 -2.19
CA LEU A 105 -3.76 -10.72 -1.28
C LEU A 105 -2.24 -10.76 -1.34
N ALA A 106 -1.65 -10.67 -2.54
CA ALA A 106 -0.20 -10.59 -2.68
C ALA A 106 0.38 -9.35 -1.99
N GLU A 107 -0.25 -8.18 -2.15
CA GLU A 107 0.12 -6.96 -1.41
C GLU A 107 0.12 -7.20 0.09
N THR A 108 -0.97 -7.79 0.61
CA THR A 108 -1.12 -8.09 2.04
C THR A 108 0.01 -8.98 2.55
N VAL A 109 0.33 -10.06 1.83
CA VAL A 109 1.41 -10.97 2.20
C VAL A 109 2.76 -10.26 2.19
N ILE A 110 3.06 -9.47 1.15
CA ILE A 110 4.34 -8.77 1.01
C ILE A 110 4.51 -7.74 2.14
N ILE A 111 3.49 -6.92 2.39
CA ILE A 111 3.51 -5.95 3.49
C ILE A 111 3.68 -6.67 4.82
N THR A 112 2.89 -7.70 5.10
CA THR A 112 2.96 -8.46 6.34
C THR A 112 4.34 -9.06 6.59
N VAL A 113 4.92 -9.72 5.58
CA VAL A 113 6.22 -10.40 5.73
C VAL A 113 7.35 -9.40 5.91
N ILE A 114 7.40 -8.34 5.09
CA ILE A 114 8.49 -7.37 5.16
C ILE A 114 8.33 -6.47 6.38
N VAL A 115 7.17 -5.82 6.54
CA VAL A 115 6.89 -4.89 7.64
C VAL A 115 6.83 -5.61 8.98
N GLY A 116 6.07 -6.71 9.07
CA GLY A 116 6.04 -7.53 10.28
C GLY A 116 7.42 -8.07 10.64
N GLY A 117 8.23 -8.45 9.63
CA GLY A 117 9.60 -8.92 9.82
C GLY A 117 10.50 -7.88 10.49
N TYR A 118 10.62 -6.67 9.92
CA TYR A 118 11.49 -5.66 10.51
C TYR A 118 10.91 -5.02 11.77
N LEU A 119 9.59 -4.96 11.93
CA LEU A 119 8.97 -4.45 13.15
C LEU A 119 9.25 -5.37 14.36
N ALA A 120 9.34 -6.68 14.15
CA ALA A 120 9.74 -7.61 15.20
C ALA A 120 11.16 -7.28 15.73
N TYR A 121 12.07 -6.95 14.81
CA TYR A 121 13.42 -6.52 15.14
C TYR A 121 13.44 -5.14 15.84
N LEU A 122 12.71 -4.15 15.32
CA LEU A 122 12.70 -2.79 15.88
C LEU A 122 12.07 -2.72 17.29
N PHE A 123 10.99 -3.45 17.53
CA PHE A 123 10.30 -3.47 18.82
C PHE A 123 10.82 -4.55 19.77
N ASN A 124 11.76 -5.40 19.33
CA ASN A 124 12.32 -6.50 20.10
C ASN A 124 11.24 -7.44 20.67
N ILE A 125 10.33 -7.87 19.80
CA ILE A 125 9.20 -8.76 20.12
C ILE A 125 9.25 -10.06 19.29
N PRO A 126 8.52 -11.12 19.69
CA PRO A 126 8.41 -12.32 18.87
C PRO A 126 7.87 -12.01 17.46
N LEU A 127 8.48 -12.67 16.46
CA LEU A 127 8.16 -12.46 15.05
C LEU A 127 6.69 -12.74 14.75
N GLU A 128 6.12 -13.77 15.38
CA GLU A 128 4.74 -14.19 15.21
C GLU A 128 3.76 -13.10 15.62
N LEU A 129 4.06 -12.40 16.72
CA LEU A 129 3.21 -11.34 17.24
C LEU A 129 3.22 -10.13 16.31
N SER A 130 4.40 -9.78 15.78
CA SER A 130 4.54 -8.72 14.78
C SER A 130 3.82 -9.05 13.47
N ILE A 131 4.00 -10.28 12.95
CA ILE A 131 3.35 -10.75 11.74
C ILE A 131 1.83 -10.75 11.91
N VAL A 132 1.29 -11.27 13.01
CA VAL A 132 -0.16 -11.32 13.24
C VAL A 132 -0.76 -9.92 13.36
N GLY A 133 -0.08 -9.02 14.09
CA GLY A 133 -0.53 -7.64 14.25
C GLY A 133 -0.61 -6.89 12.93
N VAL A 134 0.45 -6.96 12.12
CA VAL A 134 0.47 -6.34 10.78
C VAL A 134 -0.51 -7.03 9.84
N LEU A 135 -0.59 -8.37 9.83
CA LEU A 135 -1.51 -9.13 8.98
C LEU A 135 -2.96 -8.73 9.19
N ALA A 136 -3.40 -8.64 10.45
CA ALA A 136 -4.77 -8.27 10.78
C ALA A 136 -5.11 -6.89 10.22
N GLY A 137 -4.22 -5.91 10.41
CA GLY A 137 -4.40 -4.57 9.88
C GLY A 137 -4.35 -4.49 8.35
N SER A 138 -3.39 -5.18 7.73
CA SER A 138 -3.24 -5.23 6.28
C SER A 138 -4.43 -5.91 5.61
N VAL A 139 -5.02 -6.95 6.21
CA VAL A 139 -6.25 -7.56 5.67
C VAL A 139 -7.39 -6.55 5.65
N ILE A 140 -7.58 -5.79 6.74
CA ILE A 140 -8.62 -4.76 6.82
C ILE A 140 -8.35 -3.64 5.81
N ALA A 141 -7.12 -3.11 5.78
CA ALA A 141 -6.78 -1.99 4.92
C ALA A 141 -6.77 -2.36 3.44
N ILE A 142 -6.11 -3.44 3.07
CA ILE A 142 -5.84 -3.79 1.67
C ILE A 142 -7.00 -4.61 1.09
N ASN A 143 -7.39 -5.73 1.73
CA ASN A 143 -8.40 -6.63 1.15
C ASN A 143 -9.83 -6.19 1.38
N VAL A 144 -10.15 -5.57 2.52
CA VAL A 144 -11.52 -5.09 2.78
C VAL A 144 -11.71 -3.72 2.17
N MET A 145 -10.92 -2.72 2.59
CA MET A 145 -11.10 -1.34 2.11
C MET A 145 -10.53 -1.15 0.70
N GLY A 146 -9.27 -1.54 0.48
CA GLY A 146 -8.57 -1.25 -0.77
C GLY A 146 -9.11 -1.99 -1.99
N PHE A 147 -9.41 -3.29 -1.87
CA PHE A 147 -10.01 -4.05 -2.97
C PHE A 147 -11.42 -3.54 -3.31
N THR A 148 -12.22 -3.17 -2.30
CA THR A 148 -13.53 -2.54 -2.53
C THR A 148 -13.39 -1.23 -3.28
N LEU A 149 -12.43 -0.39 -2.88
CA LEU A 149 -12.13 0.88 -3.55
C LEU A 149 -11.67 0.68 -5.00
N GLU A 150 -10.79 -0.31 -5.24
CA GLU A 150 -10.32 -0.69 -6.57
C GLU A 150 -11.47 -1.10 -7.50
N GLU A 151 -12.40 -1.94 -7.01
CA GLU A 151 -13.55 -2.40 -7.79
C GLU A 151 -14.50 -1.25 -8.12
N ILE A 152 -14.78 -0.37 -7.16
CA ILE A 152 -15.64 0.81 -7.37
C ILE A 152 -15.02 1.72 -8.44
N ILE A 153 -13.75 2.08 -8.30
CA ILE A 153 -13.05 2.97 -9.24
C ILE A 153 -13.00 2.32 -10.63
N ARG A 154 -12.68 1.02 -10.71
CA ARG A 154 -12.64 0.32 -12.01
C ARG A 154 -13.99 0.37 -12.73
N ARG A 155 -15.10 0.15 -12.02
CA ARG A 155 -16.44 0.21 -12.60
C ARG A 155 -16.76 1.61 -13.15
N MET A 156 -16.36 2.67 -12.45
CA MET A 156 -16.52 4.04 -12.92
C MET A 156 -15.74 4.32 -14.20
N TYR A 157 -14.56 3.72 -14.37
CA TYR A 157 -13.79 3.82 -15.61
C TYR A 157 -14.33 2.96 -16.76
N ALA A 158 -14.93 1.80 -16.45
CA ALA A 158 -15.53 0.91 -17.45
C ALA A 158 -16.85 1.45 -18.01
N HIS A 159 -17.59 2.23 -17.22
CA HIS A 159 -18.79 2.94 -17.64
C HIS A 159 -18.57 4.45 -17.50
N PRO A 160 -17.97 5.13 -18.49
CA PRO A 160 -17.94 6.57 -18.49
C PRO A 160 -19.39 7.05 -18.51
N THR A 161 -19.85 7.59 -17.38
CA THR A 161 -21.11 8.31 -17.29
C THR A 161 -21.14 9.34 -18.41
N ARG A 162 -22.10 9.17 -19.32
CA ARG A 162 -22.38 10.07 -20.43
C ARG A 162 -22.62 11.49 -19.94
#